data_AF-A0A496P6E4-F1
#
_entry.id   AF-A0A496P6E4-F1
#
_cell.length_a   1.000
_cell.length_b   1.000
_cell.length_c   1.000
_cell.angle_alpha   90.00
_cell.angle_beta   90.00
_cell.angle_gamma   90.00
#
_symmetry.space_group_name_H-M   'P 1'
#
loop_
_entity.id
_entity.type
_entity.pdbx_description
1 polymer ?
#
loop_
_entity_poly.entity_id
_entity_poly.type
_entity_poly.pdbx_seq_one_letter_code
_entity_poly.pdbx_strand_id
1 'polypeptide(L)'
;FWLSWDKKRDAYQFSKLCGKALPADMKLIDSGYEMVTGTWGEVDVGTTDTAKYKEYENADGTATFSVQEWAFETEYSKGFYINKEYVSVEKDSEVTESILDKMDTIKKLKFIGPIGWILGNLLLYMPIFDIKILNDVRDVLTWPYIVAGSIVLGIIVVCAFIISRTMR
;
A
#
# COMPACT_ATOMS: atom_id res chain seq x y z
N PHE A 1 -4.28 -1.23 -14.45
CA PHE A 1 -4.70 -2.40 -15.25
C PHE A 1 -3.93 -3.59 -14.71
N TRP A 2 -4.54 -4.77 -14.75
CA TRP A 2 -3.95 -6.01 -14.28
C TRP A 2 -3.93 -7.02 -15.42
N LEU A 3 -2.89 -7.85 -15.43
CA LEU A 3 -2.73 -8.96 -16.36
C LEU A 3 -2.55 -10.23 -15.53
N SER A 4 -3.49 -11.17 -15.63
CA SER A 4 -3.42 -12.48 -14.98
C SER A 4 -3.30 -13.59 -16.02
N TRP A 5 -2.69 -14.71 -15.63
CA TRP A 5 -2.55 -15.90 -16.47
C TRP A 5 -3.54 -16.98 -16.02
N ASP A 6 -4.50 -17.32 -16.88
CA ASP A 6 -5.44 -18.41 -16.65
C ASP A 6 -4.87 -19.70 -17.25
N LYS A 7 -4.35 -20.56 -16.38
CA LYS A 7 -3.78 -21.85 -16.77
C LYS A 7 -4.81 -22.82 -17.34
N LYS A 8 -6.07 -22.76 -16.89
CA LYS A 8 -7.13 -23.68 -17.37
C LYS A 8 -7.53 -23.35 -18.80
N ARG A 9 -7.56 -22.06 -19.14
CA ARG A 9 -7.86 -21.57 -20.49
C ARG A 9 -6.67 -21.44 -21.42
N ASP A 10 -5.45 -21.53 -20.90
CA ASP A 10 -4.21 -21.20 -21.62
C ASP A 10 -4.30 -19.80 -22.27
N ALA A 11 -4.86 -18.84 -21.52
CA ALA A 11 -5.09 -17.47 -21.97
C ALA A 11 -4.74 -16.45 -20.88
N TYR A 12 -4.46 -15.21 -21.28
CA TYR A 12 -4.32 -14.11 -20.35
C TYR A 12 -5.67 -13.44 -20.10
N GLN A 13 -5.88 -12.89 -18.92
CA GLN A 13 -7.00 -12.02 -18.64
C GLN A 13 -6.45 -10.61 -18.38
N PHE A 14 -7.01 -9.64 -19.10
CA PHE A 14 -6.67 -8.23 -18.93
C PHE A 14 -7.84 -7.51 -18.27
N SER A 15 -7.59 -6.90 -17.12
CA SER A 15 -8.65 -6.31 -16.30
C SER A 15 -8.30 -4.94 -15.74
N LYS A 16 -9.33 -4.23 -15.30
CA LYS A 16 -9.22 -2.92 -14.66
C LYS A 16 -10.14 -2.86 -13.45
N LEU A 17 -9.67 -2.24 -12.38
CA LEU A 17 -10.48 -1.92 -11.21
C LEU A 17 -11.72 -1.12 -11.64
N CYS A 18 -12.90 -1.55 -11.16
CA CYS A 18 -14.19 -0.96 -11.55
C CYS A 18 -14.98 -0.38 -10.38
N GLY A 19 -14.37 -0.30 -9.18
CA GLY A 19 -15.09 0.02 -7.94
C GLY A 19 -16.11 -1.07 -7.57
N LYS A 20 -16.76 -0.91 -6.42
CA LYS A 20 -17.71 -1.90 -5.91
C LYS A 20 -18.85 -2.11 -6.92
N ALA A 21 -18.99 -3.35 -7.39
CA ALA A 21 -19.99 -3.75 -8.36
C ALA A 21 -20.47 -5.18 -8.10
N LEU A 22 -21.62 -5.54 -8.68
CA LEU A 22 -22.14 -6.90 -8.67
C LEU A 22 -21.91 -7.55 -10.04
N PRO A 23 -21.63 -8.87 -10.09
CA PRO A 23 -21.53 -9.64 -11.33
C PRO A 23 -22.93 -9.93 -11.89
N ALA A 24 -23.58 -8.92 -12.47
CA ALA A 24 -24.91 -9.07 -13.06
C ALA A 24 -24.85 -10.03 -14.26
N ASP A 25 -25.70 -11.07 -14.24
CA ASP A 25 -25.84 -12.08 -15.30
C ASP A 25 -24.57 -12.87 -15.63
N MET A 26 -23.59 -12.88 -14.71
CA MET A 26 -22.35 -13.64 -14.84
C MET A 26 -22.34 -14.89 -13.96
N LYS A 27 -21.74 -15.96 -14.45
CA LYS A 27 -21.59 -17.25 -13.77
C LYS A 27 -20.26 -17.27 -13.01
N LEU A 28 -20.27 -17.74 -11.77
CA LEU A 28 -19.06 -18.05 -11.02
C LEU A 28 -18.33 -19.24 -11.68
N ILE A 29 -17.07 -19.03 -12.10
CA ILE A 29 -16.26 -20.05 -12.78
C ILE A 29 -15.12 -20.58 -11.91
N ASP A 30 -14.59 -19.76 -10.99
CA ASP A 30 -13.56 -20.17 -10.05
C ASP A 30 -13.66 -19.38 -8.74
N SER A 31 -13.19 -19.97 -7.66
CA SER A 31 -13.07 -19.31 -6.37
C SER A 31 -12.12 -20.05 -5.46
N GLY A 32 -11.42 -19.33 -4.61
CA GLY A 32 -10.50 -19.94 -3.67
C GLY A 32 -9.74 -18.91 -2.86
N TYR A 33 -8.53 -19.31 -2.45
CA TYR A 33 -7.57 -18.42 -1.82
C TYR A 33 -6.32 -18.38 -2.69
N GLU A 34 -5.78 -17.19 -2.86
CA GLU A 34 -4.48 -16.96 -3.49
C GLU A 34 -3.52 -16.38 -2.45
N MET A 35 -2.23 -16.70 -2.62
CA MET A 35 -1.15 -16.23 -1.77
C MET A 35 -0.10 -15.60 -2.67
N VAL A 36 0.38 -14.42 -2.29
CA VAL A 36 1.44 -13.73 -3.01
C VAL A 36 2.73 -14.52 -2.87
N THR A 37 3.30 -15.00 -3.97
CA THR A 37 4.56 -15.78 -3.94
C THR A 37 5.80 -14.94 -4.22
N GLY A 38 5.61 -13.73 -4.75
CA GLY A 38 6.67 -12.81 -5.09
C GLY A 38 6.10 -11.48 -5.54
N THR A 39 6.91 -10.43 -5.44
CA THR A 39 6.56 -9.07 -5.85
C THR A 39 7.72 -8.45 -6.61
N TRP A 40 7.40 -7.62 -7.60
CA TRP A 40 8.37 -6.89 -8.38
C TRP A 40 7.96 -5.41 -8.45
N GLY A 41 8.94 -4.52 -8.30
CA GLY A 41 8.68 -3.09 -8.20
C GLY A 41 8.23 -2.67 -6.80
N GLU A 42 7.65 -1.47 -6.72
CA GLU A 42 7.16 -0.91 -5.46
C GLU A 42 5.65 -1.19 -5.36
N VAL A 43 5.31 -2.22 -4.60
CA VAL A 43 3.92 -2.67 -4.40
C VAL A 43 3.61 -2.75 -2.91
N ASP A 44 2.34 -2.52 -2.56
CA ASP A 44 1.87 -2.47 -1.18
C ASP A 44 1.35 -3.84 -0.69
N VAL A 45 1.99 -4.93 -1.15
CA VAL A 45 1.66 -6.33 -0.78
C VAL A 45 2.93 -7.11 -0.44
N GLY A 46 2.83 -7.98 0.56
CA GLY A 46 3.89 -8.89 1.02
C GLY A 46 3.69 -10.33 0.57
N THR A 47 4.76 -11.14 0.57
CA THR A 47 4.73 -12.56 0.15
C THR A 47 3.99 -13.51 1.09
N THR A 48 3.41 -12.98 2.16
CA THR A 48 2.54 -13.73 3.09
C THR A 48 1.09 -13.31 2.96
N ASP A 49 0.81 -12.28 2.15
CA ASP A 49 -0.53 -11.77 2.00
C ASP A 49 -1.36 -12.74 1.17
N THR A 50 -2.60 -12.91 1.61
CA THR A 50 -3.57 -13.80 0.98
C THR A 50 -4.83 -13.03 0.63
N ALA A 51 -5.40 -13.32 -0.52
CA ALA A 51 -6.74 -12.87 -0.88
C ALA A 51 -7.66 -14.07 -1.05
N LYS A 52 -8.92 -13.89 -0.70
CA LYS A 52 -9.98 -14.79 -1.14
C LYS A 52 -10.53 -14.26 -2.46
N TYR A 53 -10.48 -15.08 -3.50
CA TYR A 53 -10.88 -14.64 -4.84
C TYR A 53 -12.16 -15.34 -5.30
N LYS A 54 -12.91 -14.65 -6.16
CA LYS A 54 -14.01 -15.19 -6.97
C LYS A 54 -13.91 -14.63 -8.37
N GLU A 55 -14.01 -15.51 -9.36
CA GLU A 55 -13.98 -15.16 -10.77
C GLU A 55 -15.30 -15.53 -11.43
N TYR A 56 -15.81 -14.60 -12.22
CA TYR A 56 -17.08 -14.69 -12.91
C TYR A 56 -16.90 -14.41 -14.39
N GLU A 57 -17.78 -14.99 -15.19
CA GLU A 57 -17.82 -14.78 -16.62
C GLU A 57 -19.24 -14.65 -17.14
N ASN A 58 -19.38 -13.92 -18.25
CA ASN A 58 -20.62 -13.93 -19.03
C ASN A 58 -20.81 -15.27 -19.77
N ALA A 59 -22.02 -15.47 -20.31
CA ALA A 59 -22.43 -16.75 -20.91
C ALA A 59 -21.58 -17.19 -22.12
N ASP A 60 -21.02 -16.23 -22.86
CA ASP A 60 -20.13 -16.42 -24.00
C ASP A 60 -18.64 -16.46 -23.61
N GLY A 61 -18.30 -16.24 -22.33
CA GLY A 61 -16.94 -16.33 -21.80
C GLY A 61 -15.98 -15.23 -22.29
N THR A 62 -16.51 -14.14 -22.84
CA THR A 62 -15.73 -13.01 -23.41
C THR A 62 -15.40 -11.93 -22.40
N ALA A 63 -16.27 -11.73 -21.40
CA ALA A 63 -16.11 -10.75 -20.35
C ALA A 63 -15.94 -11.44 -19.00
N THR A 64 -15.02 -10.90 -18.20
CA THR A 64 -14.69 -11.41 -16.88
C THR A 64 -14.99 -10.37 -15.81
N PHE A 65 -15.28 -10.86 -14.62
CA PHE A 65 -15.39 -10.06 -13.42
C PHE A 65 -14.70 -10.79 -12.27
N SER A 66 -13.80 -10.11 -11.56
CA SER A 66 -13.13 -10.70 -10.41
C SER A 66 -13.40 -9.89 -9.14
N VAL A 67 -13.48 -10.61 -8.03
CA VAL A 67 -13.55 -10.06 -6.68
C VAL A 67 -12.39 -10.65 -5.89
N GLN A 68 -11.55 -9.80 -5.32
CA GLN A 68 -10.47 -10.20 -4.42
C GLN A 68 -10.70 -9.56 -3.05
N GLU A 69 -10.96 -10.39 -2.06
CA GLU A 69 -11.15 -9.99 -0.67
C GLU A 69 -9.80 -10.13 0.06
N TRP A 70 -9.11 -9.01 0.25
CA TRP A 70 -7.86 -8.89 1.00
C TRP A 70 -8.13 -8.62 2.49
N ALA A 71 -7.08 -8.54 3.32
CA ALA A 71 -7.21 -8.32 4.76
C ALA A 71 -7.93 -7.00 5.13
N PHE A 72 -7.71 -5.93 4.35
CA PHE A 72 -8.21 -4.60 4.66
C PHE A 72 -9.14 -4.01 3.59
N GLU A 73 -9.22 -4.64 2.41
CA GLU A 73 -10.01 -4.12 1.31
C GLU A 73 -10.58 -5.24 0.43
N THR A 74 -11.57 -4.86 -0.38
CA THR A 74 -12.11 -5.74 -1.41
C THR A 74 -12.00 -5.04 -2.74
N GLU A 75 -11.25 -5.65 -3.64
CA GLU A 75 -11.05 -5.15 -4.98
C GLU A 75 -12.01 -5.84 -5.96
N TYR A 76 -12.51 -5.05 -6.89
CA TYR A 76 -13.43 -5.49 -7.93
C TYR A 76 -12.84 -5.09 -9.28
N SER A 77 -12.73 -6.04 -10.20
CA SER A 77 -12.19 -5.77 -11.53
C SER A 77 -13.09 -6.32 -12.63
N LYS A 78 -13.12 -5.63 -13.77
CA LYS A 78 -13.76 -6.07 -15.01
C LYS A 78 -12.70 -6.24 -16.08
N GLY A 79 -12.83 -7.28 -16.89
CA GLY A 79 -11.85 -7.58 -17.92
C GLY A 79 -12.37 -8.45 -19.04
N PHE A 80 -11.45 -8.98 -19.83
CA PHE A 80 -11.69 -9.90 -20.93
C PHE A 80 -10.45 -10.78 -21.14
N TYR A 81 -10.63 -11.89 -21.85
CA TYR A 81 -9.52 -12.78 -22.19
C TYR A 81 -8.77 -12.30 -23.44
N ILE A 82 -7.45 -12.52 -23.44
CA ILE A 82 -6.52 -12.29 -24.54
C ILE A 82 -5.82 -13.60 -24.84
N ASN A 83 -5.86 -14.05 -26.09
CA ASN A 83 -5.13 -15.26 -26.48
C ASN A 83 -3.63 -15.05 -26.26
N LYS A 84 -2.97 -16.11 -25.79
CA LYS A 84 -1.53 -16.14 -25.52
C LYS A 84 -0.67 -15.69 -26.70
N GLU A 85 -1.11 -16.00 -27.92
CA GLU A 85 -0.43 -15.63 -29.17
C GLU A 85 -0.36 -14.11 -29.43
N TYR A 86 -1.21 -13.31 -28.76
CA TYR A 86 -1.17 -11.84 -28.83
C TYR A 86 -0.32 -11.20 -27.71
N VAL A 87 0.28 -11.99 -26.83
CA VAL A 87 1.08 -11.51 -25.71
C VAL A 87 2.53 -11.95 -25.88
N SER A 88 3.42 -10.98 -26.03
CA SER A 88 4.87 -11.20 -26.05
C SER A 88 5.54 -10.46 -24.90
N VAL A 89 6.61 -11.05 -24.36
CA VAL A 89 7.44 -10.40 -23.34
C VAL A 89 8.62 -9.75 -24.05
N GLU A 90 8.67 -8.43 -23.99
CA GLU A 90 9.82 -7.66 -24.44
C GLU A 90 10.90 -7.70 -23.35
N LYS A 91 12.08 -8.24 -23.67
CA LYS A 91 13.18 -8.43 -22.71
C LYS A 91 14.11 -7.23 -22.61
N ASP A 92 14.21 -6.48 -23.71
CA ASP A 92 15.12 -5.34 -23.86
C ASP A 92 14.32 -4.03 -23.92
N SER A 93 13.23 -3.94 -23.15
CA SER A 93 12.46 -2.70 -23.07
C SER A 93 13.33 -1.64 -22.39
N GLU A 94 13.83 -0.67 -23.16
CA GLU A 94 14.50 0.48 -22.61
C GLU A 94 13.52 1.26 -21.73
N VAL A 95 13.77 1.25 -20.43
CA VAL A 95 13.03 2.11 -19.50
C VAL A 95 13.44 3.54 -19.81
N THR A 96 12.61 4.23 -20.60
CA THR A 96 12.87 5.62 -20.97
C THR A 96 13.07 6.49 -19.73
N GLU A 97 13.90 7.54 -19.86
CA GLU A 97 14.13 8.51 -18.78
C GLU A 97 12.81 9.07 -18.21
N SER A 98 11.79 9.23 -19.05
CA SER A 98 10.45 9.67 -18.64
C SER A 98 9.75 8.72 -17.66
N ILE A 99 9.99 7.40 -17.77
CA ILE A 99 9.44 6.40 -16.86
C ILE A 99 10.23 6.43 -15.55
N LEU A 100 11.56 6.51 -15.62
CA LEU A 100 12.42 6.62 -14.45
C LEU A 100 12.10 7.87 -13.62
N ASP A 101 11.90 9.02 -14.27
CA ASP A 101 11.56 10.29 -13.62
C ASP A 101 10.19 10.24 -12.93
N LYS A 102 9.19 9.62 -13.58
CA LYS A 102 7.88 9.38 -12.96
C LYS A 102 7.97 8.44 -11.76
N MET A 103 8.75 7.37 -11.87
CA MET A 103 8.96 6.44 -10.74
C MET A 103 9.66 7.12 -9.57
N ASP A 104 10.68 7.95 -9.82
CA ASP A 104 11.39 8.70 -8.77
C ASP A 104 10.48 9.76 -8.10
N THR A 105 9.64 10.43 -8.89
CA THR A 105 8.64 11.39 -8.36
C THR A 105 7.64 10.71 -7.44
N ILE A 106 7.09 9.55 -7.84
CA ILE A 106 6.14 8.78 -7.01
C ILE A 106 6.82 8.31 -5.73
N LYS A 107 8.05 7.78 -5.81
CA LYS A 107 8.85 7.41 -4.63
C LYS A 107 8.99 8.57 -3.66
N LYS A 108 9.44 9.74 -4.13
CA LYS A 108 9.59 10.94 -3.30
C LYS A 108 8.28 11.37 -2.65
N LEU A 109 7.17 11.39 -3.40
CA LEU A 109 5.85 11.75 -2.86
C LEU A 109 5.39 10.78 -1.78
N LYS A 110 5.65 9.48 -1.93
CA LYS A 110 5.31 8.45 -0.93
C LYS A 110 6.08 8.64 0.38
N PHE A 111 7.29 9.20 0.34
CA PHE A 111 8.05 9.56 1.54
C PHE A 111 7.64 10.93 2.12
N ILE A 112 7.41 11.94 1.29
CA ILE A 112 7.11 13.31 1.74
C ILE A 112 5.70 13.41 2.34
N GLY A 113 4.72 12.70 1.79
CA GLY A 113 3.33 12.73 2.25
C GLY A 113 3.17 12.40 3.75
N PRO A 114 3.66 11.23 4.21
CA PRO A 114 3.63 10.85 5.62
C PRO A 114 4.39 11.82 6.53
N ILE A 115 5.57 12.29 6.10
CA ILE A 115 6.39 13.25 6.87
C ILE A 115 5.61 14.56 7.06
N GLY A 116 5.02 15.09 5.98
CA GLY A 116 4.19 16.29 6.03
C GLY A 116 2.95 16.11 6.91
N TRP A 117 2.31 14.95 6.86
CA TRP A 117 1.16 14.62 7.71
C TRP A 117 1.53 14.58 9.21
N ILE A 118 2.66 13.95 9.55
CA ILE A 118 3.17 13.89 10.93
C ILE A 118 3.50 15.29 11.43
N LEU A 119 4.23 16.09 10.64
CA LEU A 119 4.57 17.48 10.97
C LEU A 119 3.33 18.35 11.15
N GLY A 120 2.34 18.22 10.27
CA GLY A 120 1.07 18.95 10.36
C GLY A 120 0.30 18.60 11.63
N ASN A 121 0.19 17.31 11.97
CA ASN A 121 -0.44 16.89 13.22
C ASN A 121 0.35 17.40 14.44
N LEU A 122 1.67 17.28 14.43
CA LEU A 122 2.52 17.78 15.53
C LEU A 122 2.32 19.28 15.79
N LEU A 123 2.24 20.10 14.73
CA LEU A 123 1.99 21.54 14.83
C LEU A 123 0.57 21.85 15.34
N LEU A 124 -0.41 21.04 14.99
CA LEU A 124 -1.81 21.22 15.41
C LEU A 124 -2.03 20.85 16.88
N TYR A 125 -1.30 19.86 17.39
CA TYR A 125 -1.31 19.47 18.81
C TYR A 125 -0.28 20.25 19.66
N MET A 126 0.64 20.99 19.06
CA MET A 126 1.64 21.82 19.73
C MET A 126 1.06 22.79 20.80
N PRO A 127 -0.13 23.42 20.62
CA PRO A 127 -0.74 24.26 21.65
C PRO A 127 -1.33 23.49 22.85
N ILE A 128 -1.54 22.16 22.72
CA ILE A 128 -2.11 21.28 23.76
C ILE A 128 -0.98 20.65 24.59
N PHE A 129 0.25 20.59 24.07
CA PHE A 129 1.44 20.25 24.84
C PHE A 129 1.83 21.41 25.77
N ASP A 130 1.06 21.55 26.84
CA ASP A 130 1.25 22.51 27.91
C ASP A 130 2.62 22.32 28.59
N ILE A 131 3.25 23.41 29.05
CA ILE A 131 4.53 23.43 29.78
C ILE A 131 4.51 22.48 31.00
N LYS A 132 3.31 22.18 31.49
CA LYS A 132 3.04 21.23 32.57
C LYS A 132 3.56 19.81 32.27
N ILE A 133 3.39 19.31 31.04
CA ILE A 133 3.89 17.98 30.65
C ILE A 133 5.42 17.97 30.63
N LEU A 134 6.08 19.08 30.25
CA LEU A 134 7.54 19.17 30.26
C LEU A 134 8.10 19.08 31.69
N ASN A 135 7.41 19.67 32.66
CA ASN A 135 7.76 19.57 34.08
C ASN A 135 7.47 18.16 34.64
N ASP A 136 6.33 17.56 34.30
CA ASP A 136 5.99 16.19 34.71
C ASP A 136 6.97 15.16 34.11
N VAL A 137 7.37 15.33 32.85
CA VAL A 137 8.38 14.48 32.19
C VAL A 137 9.76 14.67 32.84
N ARG A 138 10.13 15.88 33.24
CA ARG A 138 11.37 16.15 33.99
C ARG A 138 11.37 15.48 35.37
N ASP A 139 10.25 15.50 36.08
CA ASP A 139 10.11 14.84 37.39
C ASP A 139 10.12 13.31 37.27
N VAL A 140 9.51 12.78 36.20
CA VAL A 140 9.57 11.34 35.87
C VAL A 140 10.99 10.92 35.44
N LEU A 141 11.71 11.74 34.67
CA LEU A 141 13.08 11.48 34.20
C LEU A 141 14.15 11.58 35.30
N THR A 142 13.86 12.27 36.41
CA THR A 142 14.77 12.39 37.56
C THR A 142 14.55 11.30 38.60
N TRP A 143 13.58 10.41 38.39
CA TRP A 143 13.38 9.24 39.23
C TRP A 143 14.44 8.16 38.94
N PRO A 144 15.12 7.63 39.98
CA PRO A 144 16.32 6.80 39.84
C PRO A 144 16.11 5.42 39.20
N TYR A 145 14.89 5.07 38.76
CA TYR A 145 14.54 3.73 38.28
C TYR A 145 14.05 3.66 36.82
N ILE A 146 13.97 4.79 36.09
CA ILE A 146 13.55 4.79 34.68
C ILE A 146 14.79 4.73 33.77
N VAL A 147 15.52 3.61 33.85
CA VAL A 147 16.68 3.32 32.96
C VAL A 147 16.29 2.35 31.83
N ALA A 148 15.04 1.86 31.80
CA ALA A 148 14.62 0.78 30.89
C ALA A 148 13.71 1.22 29.71
N GLY A 149 13.66 2.51 29.36
CA GLY A 149 12.79 3.04 28.29
C GLY A 149 13.53 3.83 27.21
N SER A 150 14.67 3.33 26.75
CA SER A 150 15.77 4.15 26.20
C SER A 150 15.58 4.72 24.78
N ILE A 151 14.55 4.33 24.02
CA ILE A 151 14.39 4.78 22.61
C ILE A 151 13.33 5.88 22.49
N VAL A 152 12.15 5.68 23.08
CA VAL A 152 11.07 6.68 23.04
C VAL A 152 11.46 7.94 23.82
N LEU A 153 12.14 7.77 24.95
CA LEU A 153 12.69 8.89 25.73
C LEU A 153 13.78 9.65 24.97
N GLY A 154 14.62 8.96 24.20
CA GLY A 154 15.65 9.59 23.37
C GLY A 154 15.05 10.53 22.31
N ILE A 155 13.96 10.11 21.67
CA ILE A 155 13.25 10.92 20.67
C ILE A 155 12.62 12.15 21.32
N ILE A 156 11.98 12.00 22.48
CA ILE A 156 11.36 13.12 23.21
C ILE A 156 12.43 14.14 23.66
N VAL A 157 13.57 13.69 24.16
CA VAL A 157 14.68 14.57 24.60
C VAL A 157 15.31 15.30 23.42
N VAL A 158 15.52 14.62 22.29
CA VAL A 158 16.04 15.27 21.07
C VAL A 158 15.07 16.32 20.54
N CYS A 159 13.76 16.01 20.51
CA CYS A 159 12.73 16.97 20.11
C CYS A 159 12.69 18.19 21.04
N ALA A 160 12.73 17.98 22.37
CA ALA A 160 12.74 19.06 23.34
C ALA A 160 14.01 19.93 23.23
N PHE A 161 15.17 19.32 23.01
CA PHE A 161 16.44 20.04 22.83
C PHE A 161 16.43 20.92 21.57
N ILE A 162 15.97 20.40 20.44
CA ILE A 162 15.86 21.15 19.18
C ILE A 162 14.92 22.36 19.34
N ILE A 163 13.76 22.17 19.99
CA ILE A 163 12.81 23.25 20.27
C ILE A 163 13.45 24.33 21.15
N SER A 164 14.13 23.96 22.24
CA SER A 164 14.80 24.91 23.13
C SER A 164 15.88 25.77 22.45
N ARG A 165 16.53 25.25 21.42
CA ARG A 165 17.57 25.98 20.67
C ARG A 165 17.00 26.92 19.62
N THR A 166 15.77 26.67 19.18
CA THR A 166 15.09 27.48 18.14
C THR A 166 14.31 28.64 18.75
N MET A 167 13.99 28.56 20.05
CA MET A 167 13.28 29.60 20.81
C MET A 167 14.21 30.58 21.57
N ARG A 168 15.53 30.55 21.32
CA ARG A 168 16.51 31.46 21.92
C ARG A 168 17.11 32.37 20.86
#